data_AF-A0A2T9XCL5-F1
#
_entry.id   AF-A0A2T9XCL5-F1
#
_cell.length_a   1.000
_cell.length_b   1.000
_cell.length_c   1.000
_cell.angle_alpha   90.00
_cell.angle_beta   90.00
_cell.angle_gamma   90.00
#
_symmetry.space_group_name_H-M   'P 1'
#
loop_
_entity.id
_entity.type
_entity.pdbx_description
1 polymer ?
#
loop_
_entity_poly.entity_id
_entity_poly.type
_entity_poly.pdbx_seq_one_letter_code
_entity_poly.pdbx_strand_id
1 'polypeptide(L)'
;FVSQQGNYTITISFGVAPTPQFSVENTAKEGVVNGLTQLNFTITATTPLGGHICVYEICVNGHNYTVYYEPKVSTSAIGVYVYQGTETYCFYINGTISAGTYTIKFYYCYEGVHYVYSEEINIIS
;
A
#
# COMPACT_ATOMS: atom_id res chain seq x y z
N PHE A 1 26.24 15.46 10.32
CA PHE A 1 27.66 15.21 10.67
C PHE A 1 28.50 16.17 9.85
N VAL A 2 29.42 16.89 10.49
CA VAL A 2 30.34 17.80 9.78
C VAL A 2 31.75 17.29 10.02
N SER A 3 32.47 17.00 8.94
CA SER A 3 33.87 16.59 8.98
C SER A 3 34.69 17.51 8.08
N GLN A 4 35.93 17.74 8.49
CA GLN A 4 36.86 18.61 7.78
C GLN A 4 38.10 17.80 7.40
N GLN A 5 38.49 17.84 6.13
CA GLN A 5 39.74 17.28 5.65
C GLN A 5 40.49 18.39 4.89
N GLY A 6 41.56 18.90 5.50
CA GLY A 6 42.25 20.10 5.00
C GLY A 6 41.33 21.32 4.97
N ASN A 7 41.32 22.06 3.87
CA ASN A 7 40.50 23.27 3.72
C ASN A 7 39.06 22.98 3.25
N TYR A 8 38.68 21.71 3.12
CA TYR A 8 37.35 21.32 2.64
C TYR A 8 36.48 20.88 3.80
N THR A 9 35.29 21.48 3.87
CA THR A 9 34.24 21.10 4.82
C THR A 9 33.21 20.24 4.09
N ILE A 10 32.97 19.03 4.60
CA ILE A 10 31.88 18.18 4.13
C ILE A 10 30.76 18.26 5.15
N THR A 11 29.61 18.77 4.69
CA THR A 11 28.37 18.81 5.47
C THR A 11 27.47 17.69 5.00
N ILE A 12 27.22 16.69 5.87
CA ILE A 12 26.23 15.64 5.64
C ILE A 12 24.99 15.98 6.47
N SER A 13 23.91 16.37 5.79
CA SER A 13 22.58 16.51 6.37
C SER A 13 21.76 15.25 6.09
N PHE A 14 21.31 14.59 7.15
CA PHE A 14 20.26 13.58 7.05
C PHE A 14 18.92 14.31 7.14
N GLY A 15 18.25 14.51 6.01
CA GLY A 15 16.85 14.91 6.00
C GLY A 15 15.97 13.72 6.39
N VAL A 16 14.80 14.00 6.97
CA VAL A 16 13.75 12.97 7.02
C VAL A 16 13.34 12.74 5.57
N ALA A 17 13.45 11.49 5.10
CA ALA A 17 12.95 11.14 3.78
C ALA A 17 11.46 11.50 3.73
N PRO A 18 11.01 12.29 2.74
CA PRO A 18 9.62 12.70 2.68
C PRO A 18 8.72 11.47 2.56
N THR A 19 7.64 11.44 3.35
CA THR A 19 6.75 10.29 3.48
C THR A 19 5.64 10.37 2.42
N PRO A 20 5.33 9.25 1.72
CA PRO A 20 4.16 9.20 0.85
C PRO A 20 2.86 9.34 1.64
N GLN A 21 1.91 10.10 1.11
CA GLN A 21 0.55 10.17 1.64
C GLN A 21 -0.35 9.19 0.89
N PHE A 22 -1.31 8.62 1.62
CA PHE A 22 -2.18 7.56 1.15
C PHE A 22 -3.54 7.74 1.83
N SER A 23 -4.61 7.62 1.05
CA SER A 23 -5.98 7.57 1.56
C SER A 23 -6.83 6.67 0.68
N VAL A 24 -7.89 6.10 1.24
CA VAL A 24 -8.79 5.19 0.54
C VAL A 24 -10.22 5.73 0.64
N GLU A 25 -11.01 5.58 -0.42
CA GLU A 25 -12.45 5.84 -0.28
C GLU A 25 -13.06 4.82 0.69
N ASN A 26 -14.03 5.26 1.50
CA ASN A 26 -14.71 4.42 2.50
C ASN A 26 -15.66 3.37 1.87
N THR A 27 -15.38 2.92 0.66
CA THR A 27 -16.12 1.83 0.03
C THR A 27 -15.17 0.99 -0.82
N ALA A 28 -15.24 -0.32 -0.61
CA ALA A 28 -14.56 -1.30 -1.45
C ALA A 28 -15.57 -2.30 -2.00
N LYS A 29 -15.43 -2.67 -3.28
CA LYS A 29 -16.31 -3.68 -3.90
C LYS A 29 -15.65 -5.05 -3.90
N GLU A 30 -16.32 -6.04 -3.30
CA GLU A 30 -15.85 -7.42 -3.27
C GLU A 30 -16.28 -8.24 -4.50
N GLY A 31 -15.48 -9.25 -4.83
CA GLY A 31 -15.76 -10.23 -5.87
C GLY A 31 -14.89 -11.48 -5.66
N VAL A 32 -15.01 -12.47 -6.54
CA VAL A 32 -14.18 -13.68 -6.49
C VAL A 32 -13.60 -13.97 -7.87
N VAL A 33 -12.28 -14.14 -7.95
CA VAL A 33 -11.57 -14.51 -9.18
C VAL A 33 -10.55 -15.59 -8.84
N ASN A 34 -10.60 -16.73 -9.54
CA ASN A 34 -9.70 -17.87 -9.33
C ASN A 34 -9.60 -18.35 -7.87
N GLY A 35 -10.70 -18.23 -7.11
CA GLY A 35 -10.74 -18.62 -5.69
C GLY A 35 -10.10 -17.62 -4.72
N LEU A 36 -9.64 -16.46 -5.20
CA LEU A 36 -9.20 -15.34 -4.37
C LEU A 36 -10.33 -14.33 -4.23
N THR A 37 -10.45 -13.73 -3.05
CA THR A 37 -11.30 -12.54 -2.88
C THR A 37 -10.65 -11.36 -3.59
N GLN A 38 -11.41 -10.75 -4.49
CA GLN A 38 -11.08 -9.49 -5.14
C GLN A 38 -11.66 -8.35 -4.32
N LEU A 39 -10.88 -7.32 -4.02
CA LEU A 39 -11.33 -6.07 -3.42
C LEU A 39 -10.92 -4.91 -4.33
N ASN A 40 -11.88 -4.09 -4.72
CA ASN A 40 -11.61 -2.89 -5.51
C ASN A 40 -11.61 -1.67 -4.59
N PHE A 41 -10.48 -1.00 -4.47
CA PHE A 41 -10.30 0.21 -3.67
C PHE A 41 -10.03 1.40 -4.58
N THR A 42 -10.76 2.50 -4.39
CA THR A 42 -10.33 3.79 -4.93
C THR A 42 -9.32 4.39 -3.97
N ILE A 43 -8.09 4.59 -4.44
CA ILE A 43 -6.98 5.05 -3.61
C ILE A 43 -6.45 6.36 -4.17
N THR A 44 -6.18 7.32 -3.29
CA THR A 44 -5.41 8.53 -3.62
C THR A 44 -4.02 8.44 -2.98
N ALA A 45 -2.97 8.46 -3.80
CA ALA A 45 -1.60 8.42 -3.36
C ALA A 45 -0.83 9.68 -3.79
N THR A 46 -0.03 10.23 -2.87
CA THR A 46 0.93 11.31 -3.15
C THR A 46 2.32 10.82 -2.80
N THR A 47 3.17 10.65 -3.81
CA THR A 47 4.57 10.21 -3.66
C THR A 47 5.53 11.40 -3.81
N PRO A 48 6.40 11.69 -2.83
CA PRO A 48 7.24 12.88 -2.85
C PRO A 48 8.25 12.99 -4.00
N LEU A 49 8.74 11.85 -4.50
CA LEU A 49 9.70 11.79 -5.61
C LEU A 49 9.04 11.33 -6.92
N GLY A 50 7.71 11.29 -6.97
CA GLY A 50 6.96 10.60 -8.02
C GLY A 50 6.98 9.08 -7.85
N GLY A 51 6.37 8.38 -8.81
CA GLY A 51 6.36 6.93 -8.89
C GLY A 51 5.10 6.28 -8.28
N HIS A 52 5.31 5.24 -7.49
CA HIS A 52 4.26 4.42 -6.90
C HIS A 52 4.65 3.96 -5.49
N ILE A 53 3.65 3.63 -4.69
CA ILE A 53 3.83 2.78 -3.49
C ILE A 53 3.49 1.33 -3.85
N CYS A 54 4.04 0.36 -3.11
CA CYS A 54 3.71 -1.04 -3.26
C CYS A 54 2.94 -1.53 -2.02
N VAL A 55 1.65 -1.84 -2.18
CA VAL A 55 0.82 -2.41 -1.10
C VAL A 55 0.90 -3.93 -1.16
N TYR A 56 1.49 -4.57 -0.17
CA TYR A 56 1.81 -6.02 -0.20
C TYR A 56 0.99 -6.86 0.80
N GLU A 57 0.40 -6.22 1.81
CA GLU A 57 -0.42 -6.89 2.81
C GLU A 57 -1.53 -5.95 3.29
N ILE A 58 -2.69 -6.52 3.60
CA ILE A 58 -3.74 -5.84 4.37
C ILE A 58 -4.07 -6.62 5.63
N CYS A 59 -4.41 -5.92 6.70
CA CYS A 59 -4.96 -6.52 7.92
C CYS A 59 -6.41 -6.09 8.08
N VAL A 60 -7.32 -7.06 8.13
CA VAL A 60 -8.75 -6.84 8.34
C VAL A 60 -9.14 -7.52 9.65
N ASN A 61 -9.61 -6.73 10.62
CA ASN A 61 -9.99 -7.20 11.96
C ASN A 61 -8.93 -8.09 12.65
N GLY A 62 -7.64 -7.74 12.50
CA GLY A 62 -6.53 -8.48 13.10
C GLY A 62 -6.04 -9.70 12.33
N HIS A 63 -6.64 -10.01 11.16
CA HIS A 63 -6.16 -11.06 10.27
C HIS A 63 -5.41 -10.46 9.07
N ASN A 64 -4.20 -10.96 8.81
CA ASN A 64 -3.37 -10.49 7.71
C ASN A 64 -3.62 -11.30 6.44
N TYR A 65 -3.73 -10.61 5.32
CA TYR A 65 -3.89 -11.19 3.99
C TYR A 65 -2.82 -10.64 3.06
N THR A 66 -2.17 -11.53 2.31
CA THR A 66 -1.24 -11.15 1.25
C THR A 66 -2.01 -10.57 0.07
N VAL A 67 -1.53 -9.46 -0.47
CA VAL A 67 -2.10 -8.80 -1.65
C VAL A 67 -1.37 -9.23 -2.91
N TYR A 68 -2.11 -9.56 -3.96
CA TYR A 68 -1.58 -9.92 -5.29
C TYR A 68 -2.12 -8.96 -6.35
N TYR A 69 -1.27 -8.59 -7.32
CA TYR A 69 -1.60 -7.70 -8.45
C TYR A 69 -2.35 -8.40 -9.59
N GLU A 70 -2.08 -9.69 -9.81
CA GLU A 70 -2.76 -10.49 -10.84
C GLU A 70 -3.39 -11.76 -10.25
N PRO A 71 -4.54 -12.20 -10.79
CA PRO A 71 -5.21 -13.43 -10.34
C PRO A 71 -4.48 -14.70 -10.80
N LYS A 72 -3.40 -14.56 -11.59
CA LYS A 72 -2.42 -15.62 -11.80
C LYS A 72 -1.53 -15.63 -10.56
N VAL A 73 -1.88 -16.50 -9.61
CA VAL A 73 -1.13 -16.72 -8.37
C VAL A 73 0.25 -17.31 -8.69
N SER A 74 1.10 -16.53 -9.32
CA SER A 74 2.54 -16.72 -9.21
C SER A 74 2.90 -16.21 -7.82
N THR A 75 3.59 -17.02 -7.03
CA THR A 75 4.16 -16.60 -5.74
C THR A 75 5.09 -15.37 -5.88
N SER A 76 5.44 -15.00 -7.11
CA SER A 76 6.25 -13.81 -7.44
C SER A 76 5.43 -12.52 -7.64
N ALA A 77 4.10 -12.57 -7.76
CA ALA A 77 3.25 -11.42 -8.08
C ALA A 77 2.63 -10.77 -6.82
N ILE A 78 3.46 -10.57 -5.79
CA ILE A 78 3.05 -9.98 -4.52
C ILE A 78 3.08 -8.46 -4.63
N GLY A 79 1.98 -7.85 -4.20
CA GLY A 79 1.83 -6.43 -4.03
C GLY A 79 1.26 -5.71 -5.26
N VAL A 80 0.43 -4.71 -5.00
CA VAL A 80 -0.18 -3.83 -6.00
C VAL A 80 0.59 -2.51 -6.00
N TYR A 81 1.04 -2.09 -7.19
CA TYR A 81 1.63 -0.77 -7.39
C TYR A 81 0.53 0.28 -7.53
N VAL A 82 0.45 1.17 -6.54
CA VAL A 82 -0.48 2.31 -6.50
C VAL A 82 0.31 3.53 -6.94
N TYR A 83 -0.02 4.05 -8.12
CA TYR A 83 0.66 5.19 -8.71
C TYR A 83 0.17 6.51 -8.11
N GLN A 84 0.99 7.56 -8.23
CA GLN A 84 0.59 8.90 -7.83
C GLN A 84 -0.70 9.34 -8.53
N GLY A 85 -1.65 9.87 -7.75
CA GLY A 85 -2.98 10.26 -8.23
C GLY A 85 -4.09 9.45 -7.56
N THR A 86 -5.29 9.53 -8.14
CA THR A 86 -6.49 8.84 -7.65
C THR A 86 -6.95 7.81 -8.67
N GLU A 87 -6.97 6.53 -8.31
CA GLU A 87 -7.36 5.46 -9.22
C GLU A 87 -8.05 4.25 -8.55
N THR A 88 -8.75 3.52 -9.42
CA THR A 88 -9.23 2.13 -9.39
C THR A 88 -8.24 1.00 -9.15
N TYR A 89 -7.92 0.55 -7.93
CA TYR A 89 -7.01 -0.60 -7.74
C TYR A 89 -7.72 -1.89 -7.34
N CYS A 90 -7.31 -2.98 -7.98
CA CYS A 90 -7.83 -4.33 -7.74
C CYS A 90 -6.83 -5.13 -6.90
N PHE A 91 -7.26 -5.55 -5.71
CA PHE A 91 -6.46 -6.32 -4.77
C PHE A 91 -7.02 -7.74 -4.74
N TYR A 92 -6.19 -8.72 -5.04
CA TYR A 92 -6.54 -10.12 -4.80
C TYR A 92 -5.92 -10.57 -3.49
N ILE A 93 -6.69 -11.24 -2.63
CA ILE A 93 -6.22 -11.69 -1.32
C ILE A 93 -6.41 -13.20 -1.12
N ASN A 94 -5.48 -13.82 -0.37
CA ASN A 94 -5.48 -15.25 -0.04
C ASN A 94 -6.43 -15.60 1.13
N GLY A 95 -7.69 -15.23 1.00
CA GLY A 95 -8.71 -15.58 1.97
C GLY A 95 -10.05 -15.01 1.58
N THR A 96 -11.03 -15.19 2.46
CA THR A 96 -12.39 -14.66 2.28
C THR A 96 -12.64 -13.54 3.26
N ILE A 97 -13.25 -12.47 2.76
CA ILE A 97 -13.83 -11.39 3.55
C ILE A 97 -15.29 -11.28 3.11
N SER A 98 -16.18 -11.03 4.06
CA SER A 98 -17.60 -10.79 3.77
C SER A 98 -17.87 -9.29 3.75
N ALA A 99 -18.87 -8.86 2.99
CA ALA A 99 -19.39 -7.50 3.09
C ALA A 99 -19.63 -7.06 4.54
N GLY A 100 -19.27 -5.82 4.85
CA GLY A 100 -19.32 -5.24 6.20
C GLY A 100 -18.36 -4.07 6.37
N THR A 101 -18.46 -3.40 7.51
CA THR A 101 -17.57 -2.29 7.87
C THR A 101 -16.41 -2.80 8.71
N TYR A 102 -15.19 -2.49 8.29
CA TYR A 102 -13.96 -2.95 8.95
C TYR A 102 -12.95 -1.82 9.10
N THR A 103 -12.21 -1.82 10.20
CA THR A 103 -10.92 -1.13 10.22
C THR A 103 -9.91 -1.97 9.46
N ILE A 104 -9.44 -1.46 8.32
CA ILE A 104 -8.44 -2.10 7.46
C ILE A 104 -7.12 -1.37 7.62
N LYS A 105 -6.04 -2.12 7.87
CA LYS A 105 -4.67 -1.61 7.78
C LYS A 105 -4.03 -2.02 6.47
N PHE A 106 -3.39 -1.08 5.80
CA PHE A 106 -2.65 -1.28 4.56
C PHE A 106 -1.16 -1.21 4.88
N TYR A 107 -0.43 -2.28 4.60
CA TYR A 107 1.01 -2.36 4.71
C TYR A 107 1.62 -2.14 3.34
N TYR A 108 2.43 -1.10 3.23
CA TYR A 108 2.98 -0.68 1.96
C TYR A 108 4.43 -0.22 2.09
N CYS A 109 5.15 -0.19 0.97
CA CYS A 109 6.49 0.36 0.92
C CYS A 109 6.63 1.43 -0.17
N TYR A 110 7.56 2.35 0.07
CA TYR A 110 7.98 3.39 -0.86
C TYR A 110 9.49 3.58 -0.71
N GLU A 111 10.23 3.47 -1.82
CA GLU A 111 11.70 3.59 -1.82
C GLU A 111 12.39 2.69 -0.77
N GLY A 112 11.86 1.47 -0.56
CA GLY A 112 12.38 0.50 0.41
C GLY A 112 12.02 0.77 1.87
N VAL A 113 11.28 1.84 2.17
CA VAL A 113 10.78 2.14 3.52
C VAL A 113 9.36 1.61 3.68
N HIS A 114 9.07 0.96 4.81
CA HIS A 114 7.77 0.34 5.10
C HIS A 114 6.90 1.26 5.94
N TYR A 115 5.61 1.32 5.61
CA TYR A 115 4.61 2.18 6.23
C TYR A 115 3.32 1.41 6.49
N VAL A 116 2.48 1.98 7.37
CA VAL A 116 1.14 1.44 7.68
C VAL A 116 0.14 2.59 7.65
N TYR A 117 -0.95 2.38 6.92
CA TYR A 117 -2.14 3.24 6.94
C TYR A 117 -3.33 2.46 7.49
N SER A 118 -4.26 3.14 8.17
CA SER A 118 -5.45 2.50 8.74
C SER A 118 -6.68 3.37 8.49
N GLU A 119 -7.77 2.75 8.05
CA GLU A 119 -9.03 3.43 7.81
C GLU A 119 -10.21 2.49 8.02
N GLU A 120 -11.35 3.06 8.41
CA GLU A 120 -12.62 2.34 8.42
C GLU A 120 -13.18 2.32 6.99
N ILE A 121 -13.41 1.12 6.45
CA ILE A 121 -13.85 0.90 5.08
C ILE A 121 -15.08 0.00 5.09
N ASN A 122 -16.11 0.40 4.36
CA ASN A 122 -17.27 -0.44 4.07
C ASN A 122 -17.03 -1.34 2.84
N ILE A 123 -16.95 -2.64 3.04
CA ILE A 123 -16.87 -3.63 1.95
C ILE A 123 -18.30 -4.00 1.53
N ILE A 124 -18.61 -3.88 0.25
CA ILE A 124 -19.93 -4.18 -0.34
C ILE A 124 -19.81 -5.22 -1.45
N SER A 125 -20.85 -6.05 -1.60
CA SER A 125 -21.00 -7.06 -2.67
C SER A 125 -21.40 -6.47 -4.01
#